data_AF-A0A927QAC9-F1
#
_entry.id   AF-A0A927QAC9-F1
#
_cell.length_a   1.000
_cell.length_b   1.000
_cell.length_c   1.000
_cell.angle_alpha   90.00
_cell.angle_beta   90.00
_cell.angle_gamma   90.00
#
_symmetry.space_group_name_H-M   'P 1'
#
loop_
_entity.id
_entity.type
_entity.pdbx_description
1 polymer ?
#
loop_
_entity_poly.entity_id
_entity_poly.type
_entity_poly.pdbx_seq_one_letter_code
_entity_poly.pdbx_strand_id
1 'polypeptide(L)'
;MTGTNPEHDIIHLADEYVLGLMEPMEAAAFEVRLERDAELRAAVVVSRERFLPLDATAEPLDVPEELWQRIDAGISAARPAPDIATAPSPAASNDNVKSGWRWTAMASLAATLLLAVTLGWSLLTRPDPVVIAVLLDAKGEAQAIVEDFGNEQATVKLLADFTVPEGKTLQVWTLPSQDMGPVSLGLLENSRSAALKGPALPKPQGEQLYEITLETAGGSPTGRPTGPILVKGFAKAPR
;
A
#
# COMPACT_ATOMS: atom_id res chain seq x y z
N MET A 1 -38.20 -50.82 -1.18
CA MET A 1 -38.04 -49.52 -1.86
C MET A 1 -37.08 -48.71 -1.02
N THR A 2 -35.79 -48.98 -1.19
CA THR A 2 -34.70 -48.37 -0.42
C THR A 2 -34.18 -47.23 -1.27
N GLY A 3 -34.39 -45.99 -0.84
CA GLY A 3 -33.86 -44.81 -1.53
C GLY A 3 -32.35 -44.81 -1.39
N THR A 4 -31.64 -45.18 -2.47
CA THR A 4 -30.20 -45.00 -2.57
C THR A 4 -29.93 -43.51 -2.71
N ASN A 5 -29.21 -42.95 -1.73
CA ASN A 5 -28.75 -41.56 -1.79
C ASN A 5 -27.73 -41.46 -2.95
N PRO A 6 -27.94 -40.61 -3.98
CA PRO A 6 -27.09 -40.57 -5.18
C PRO A 6 -25.61 -40.33 -4.86
N GLU A 7 -25.28 -39.58 -3.80
CA GLU A 7 -23.89 -39.38 -3.36
C GLU A 7 -23.23 -40.68 -2.87
N HIS A 8 -23.98 -41.56 -2.20
CA HIS A 8 -23.45 -42.85 -1.72
C HIS A 8 -23.21 -43.83 -2.88
N ASP A 9 -23.98 -43.71 -3.95
CA ASP A 9 -23.83 -44.51 -5.18
C ASP A 9 -22.56 -44.12 -5.95
N ILE A 10 -22.28 -42.82 -6.06
CA ILE A 10 -21.08 -42.30 -6.75
C ILE A 10 -19.78 -42.72 -6.04
N ILE A 11 -19.75 -42.65 -4.71
CA ILE A 11 -18.57 -43.05 -3.92
C ILE A 11 -18.30 -44.56 -4.08
N HIS A 12 -19.35 -45.38 -4.04
CA HIS A 12 -19.22 -46.83 -4.19
C HIS A 12 -18.69 -47.21 -5.58
N LEU A 13 -19.24 -46.61 -6.63
CA LEU A 13 -18.76 -46.82 -8.00
C LEU A 13 -17.31 -46.35 -8.19
N ALA A 14 -16.91 -45.24 -7.56
CA ALA A 14 -15.51 -44.79 -7.59
C ALA A 14 -14.58 -45.79 -6.88
N ASP A 15 -14.99 -46.36 -5.75
CA ASP A 15 -14.24 -47.37 -5.01
C ASP A 15 -14.09 -48.67 -5.83
N GLU A 16 -15.16 -49.16 -6.47
CA GLU A 16 -15.11 -50.33 -7.35
C GLU A 16 -14.20 -50.12 -8.56
N TYR A 17 -14.23 -48.92 -9.16
CA TYR A 17 -13.35 -48.57 -10.26
C TYR A 17 -11.88 -48.52 -9.83
N VAL A 18 -11.57 -47.85 -8.71
CA VAL A 18 -10.18 -47.69 -8.21
C VAL A 18 -9.58 -49.02 -7.76
N LEU A 19 -10.37 -49.90 -7.14
CA LEU A 19 -9.93 -51.23 -6.73
C LEU A 19 -9.89 -52.23 -7.91
N GLY A 20 -10.32 -51.83 -9.11
CA GLY A 20 -10.33 -52.69 -10.29
C GLY A 20 -11.35 -53.84 -10.21
N LEU A 21 -12.47 -53.63 -9.49
CA LEU A 21 -13.52 -54.63 -9.28
C LEU A 21 -14.60 -54.61 -10.38
N MET A 22 -14.57 -53.61 -11.26
CA MET A 22 -15.51 -53.48 -12.39
C MET A 22 -15.19 -54.46 -13.51
N GLU A 23 -16.24 -54.97 -14.16
CA GLU A 23 -16.09 -55.75 -15.39
C GLU A 23 -15.54 -54.86 -16.53
N PRO A 24 -14.78 -55.41 -17.51
CA PRO A 24 -14.11 -54.59 -18.53
C PRO A 24 -15.03 -53.65 -19.32
N MET A 25 -16.26 -54.09 -19.60
CA MET A 25 -17.25 -53.29 -20.32
C MET A 25 -17.82 -52.16 -19.43
N GLU A 26 -17.95 -52.42 -18.13
CA GLU A 26 -18.41 -51.44 -17.15
C GLU A 26 -17.33 -50.39 -16.89
N ALA A 27 -16.07 -50.80 -16.73
CA ALA A 27 -14.93 -49.90 -16.61
C ALA A 27 -14.82 -48.96 -17.83
N ALA A 28 -14.96 -49.49 -19.05
CA ALA A 28 -14.95 -48.66 -20.27
C ALA A 28 -16.12 -47.64 -20.29
N ALA A 29 -17.31 -48.05 -19.86
CA ALA A 29 -18.45 -47.13 -19.75
C ALA A 29 -18.25 -46.08 -18.65
N PHE A 30 -17.60 -46.47 -17.54
CA PHE A 30 -17.23 -45.59 -16.44
C PHE A 30 -16.20 -44.55 -16.86
N GLU A 31 -15.17 -44.94 -17.62
CA GLU A 31 -14.16 -44.03 -18.18
C GLU A 31 -14.77 -42.97 -19.10
N VAL A 32 -15.70 -43.36 -19.98
CA VAL A 32 -16.44 -42.41 -20.84
C VAL A 32 -17.26 -41.41 -20.01
N ARG A 33 -17.84 -41.85 -18.88
CA ARG A 33 -18.56 -40.96 -17.96
C ARG A 33 -17.62 -40.00 -17.23
N LEU A 34 -16.43 -40.49 -16.85
CA LEU A 34 -15.40 -39.73 -16.15
C LEU A 34 -14.98 -38.47 -16.92
N GLU A 35 -15.00 -38.52 -18.26
CA GLU A 35 -14.68 -37.35 -19.11
C GLU A 35 -15.66 -36.18 -18.94
N ARG A 36 -16.89 -36.44 -18.52
CA ARG A 36 -18.00 -35.46 -18.53
C ARG A 36 -18.51 -35.10 -17.14
N ASP A 37 -18.27 -35.95 -16.15
CA ASP A 37 -18.80 -35.80 -14.80
C ASP A 37 -17.69 -35.33 -13.83
N ALA A 38 -17.84 -34.10 -13.32
CA ALA A 38 -16.87 -33.52 -12.39
C ALA A 38 -16.96 -34.10 -10.98
N GLU A 39 -18.15 -34.51 -10.55
CA GLU A 39 -18.40 -35.08 -9.22
C GLU A 39 -17.84 -36.50 -9.16
N LEU A 40 -18.05 -37.28 -10.23
CA LEU A 40 -17.47 -38.62 -10.36
C LEU A 40 -15.93 -38.59 -10.38
N ARG A 41 -15.33 -37.60 -11.06
CA ARG A 41 -13.87 -37.39 -11.03
C ARG A 41 -13.36 -37.09 -9.62
N ALA A 42 -14.06 -36.23 -8.89
CA ALA A 42 -13.68 -35.89 -7.52
C ALA A 42 -13.77 -37.12 -6.61
N ALA A 43 -14.82 -37.94 -6.76
CA ALA A 43 -14.98 -39.19 -6.00
C ALA A 43 -13.83 -40.19 -6.28
N VAL A 44 -13.40 -40.34 -7.54
CA VAL A 44 -12.24 -41.18 -7.90
C VAL A 44 -10.95 -40.69 -7.25
N VAL A 45 -10.71 -39.37 -7.20
CA VAL A 45 -9.53 -38.81 -6.52
C VAL A 45 -9.56 -39.14 -5.03
N VAL A 46 -10.69 -38.92 -4.35
CA VAL A 46 -10.86 -39.23 -2.93
C VAL A 46 -10.66 -40.73 -2.66
N SER A 47 -11.19 -41.58 -3.53
CA SER A 47 -11.04 -43.03 -3.44
C SER A 47 -9.57 -43.47 -3.58
N ARG A 48 -8.84 -42.92 -4.56
CA ARG A 48 -7.39 -43.19 -4.72
C ARG A 48 -6.58 -42.80 -3.49
N GLU A 49 -6.80 -41.61 -2.94
CA GLU A 49 -6.12 -41.14 -1.73
C GLU A 49 -6.42 -42.05 -0.53
N ARG A 50 -7.66 -42.55 -0.42
CA ARG A 50 -8.06 -43.48 0.64
C ARG A 50 -7.32 -44.81 0.55
N PHE A 51 -7.11 -45.34 -0.65
CA PHE A 51 -6.48 -46.64 -0.87
C PHE A 51 -4.97 -46.60 -1.08
N LEU A 52 -4.38 -45.42 -1.30
CA LEU A 52 -2.94 -45.22 -1.46
C LEU A 52 -2.08 -45.87 -0.35
N PRO A 53 -2.49 -45.88 0.94
CA PRO A 53 -1.71 -46.55 1.98
C PRO A 53 -1.56 -48.08 1.78
N LEU A 54 -2.42 -48.72 0.98
CA LEU A 54 -2.31 -50.14 0.66
C LEU A 54 -1.09 -50.42 -0.22
N ASP A 55 -0.76 -49.53 -1.16
CA ASP A 55 0.41 -49.67 -2.03
C ASP A 55 1.71 -49.68 -1.23
N ALA A 56 1.76 -48.93 -0.12
CA ALA A 56 2.89 -48.90 0.79
C ALA A 56 3.12 -50.22 1.56
N THR A 57 2.16 -51.16 1.51
CA THR A 57 2.28 -52.49 2.14
C THR A 57 2.85 -53.55 1.20
N ALA A 58 3.01 -53.26 -0.09
CA ALA A 58 3.51 -54.21 -1.07
C ALA A 58 5.02 -54.45 -0.90
N GLU A 59 5.44 -55.72 -1.03
CA GLU A 59 6.86 -56.08 -1.06
C GLU A 59 7.48 -55.69 -2.42
N PRO A 60 8.60 -54.94 -2.45
CA PRO A 60 9.27 -54.61 -3.71
C PRO A 60 9.77 -55.85 -4.43
N LEU A 61 9.45 -55.96 -5.73
CA LEU A 61 9.99 -57.00 -6.61
C LEU A 61 11.01 -56.40 -7.56
N ASP A 62 12.18 -57.05 -7.67
CA ASP A 62 13.20 -56.66 -8.64
C ASP A 62 12.68 -56.93 -10.07
N VAL A 63 12.65 -55.88 -10.90
CA VAL A 63 12.25 -55.96 -12.31
C VAL A 63 13.48 -55.94 -13.23
N PRO A 64 13.49 -56.69 -14.35
CA PRO A 64 14.58 -56.64 -15.32
C PRO A 64 14.73 -55.25 -15.95
N GLU A 65 15.96 -54.82 -16.22
CA GLU A 65 16.25 -53.51 -16.84
C GLU A 65 15.65 -53.37 -18.24
N GLU A 66 15.50 -54.50 -18.96
CA GLU A 66 14.86 -54.55 -20.26
C GLU A 66 13.38 -54.14 -20.22
N LEU A 67 12.71 -54.29 -19.08
CA LEU A 67 11.32 -53.83 -18.92
C LEU A 67 11.22 -52.32 -19.06
N TRP A 68 12.16 -51.58 -18.45
CA TRP A 68 12.20 -50.12 -18.54
C TRP A 68 12.45 -49.65 -19.97
N GLN A 69 13.38 -50.29 -20.67
CA GLN A 69 13.67 -49.99 -22.09
C GLN A 69 12.44 -50.23 -22.98
N ARG A 70 11.67 -51.30 -22.72
CA ARG A 70 10.43 -51.59 -23.45
C ARG A 70 9.34 -50.55 -23.19
N ILE A 71 9.21 -50.07 -21.95
CA ILE A 71 8.25 -49.03 -21.57
C ILE A 71 8.60 -47.71 -22.29
N ASP A 72 9.87 -47.28 -22.23
CA ASP A 72 10.33 -46.04 -22.85
C ASP A 72 10.15 -46.04 -24.37
N ALA A 73 10.50 -47.16 -25.02
CA ALA A 73 10.26 -47.37 -26.44
C ALA A 73 8.75 -47.38 -26.78
N GLY A 74 7.90 -47.96 -25.91
CA GLY A 74 6.45 -48.00 -26.08
C GLY A 74 5.79 -46.62 -25.97
N ILE A 75 6.24 -45.78 -25.04
CA ILE A 75 5.77 -44.39 -24.91
C ILE A 75 6.19 -43.57 -26.13
N SER A 76 7.43 -43.74 -26.59
CA SER A 76 7.97 -43.05 -27.78
C SER A 76 7.31 -43.51 -29.08
N ALA A 77 6.92 -44.79 -29.17
CA ALA A 77 6.24 -45.38 -30.32
C ALA A 77 4.71 -45.20 -30.30
N ALA A 78 4.13 -44.83 -29.16
CA ALA A 78 2.74 -44.41 -29.06
C ALA A 78 2.58 -43.16 -29.92
N ARG A 79 2.13 -43.36 -31.16
CA ARG A 79 1.80 -42.29 -32.09
C ARG A 79 0.90 -41.30 -31.35
N PRO A 80 1.15 -39.97 -31.42
CA PRO A 80 0.14 -39.02 -30.99
C PRO A 80 -1.17 -39.42 -31.66
N ALA A 81 -2.28 -39.40 -30.90
CA ALA A 81 -3.61 -39.61 -31.46
C ALA A 81 -3.69 -38.84 -32.79
N PRO A 82 -4.25 -39.42 -33.86
CA PRO A 82 -4.36 -38.70 -35.13
C PRO A 82 -4.95 -37.33 -34.83
N ASP A 83 -4.31 -36.28 -35.33
CA ASP A 83 -4.83 -34.92 -35.24
C ASP A 83 -6.32 -35.00 -35.59
N ILE A 84 -7.18 -34.78 -34.58
CA ILE A 84 -8.59 -34.49 -34.83
C ILE A 84 -8.58 -33.07 -35.40
N ALA A 85 -8.19 -32.98 -36.67
CA ALA A 85 -8.51 -31.87 -37.50
C ALA A 85 -10.04 -31.76 -37.48
N THR A 86 -10.52 -30.67 -36.88
CA THR A 86 -11.91 -30.19 -36.91
C THR A 86 -12.88 -30.75 -35.85
N ALA A 87 -12.56 -30.53 -34.57
CA ALA A 87 -13.58 -30.19 -33.57
C ALA A 87 -13.06 -29.02 -32.74
N PRO A 88 -13.87 -27.97 -32.44
CA PRO A 88 -13.42 -26.90 -31.55
C PRO A 88 -13.19 -27.53 -30.17
N SER A 89 -11.92 -27.69 -29.80
CA SER A 89 -11.56 -28.01 -28.43
C SER A 89 -12.16 -26.91 -27.53
N PRO A 90 -12.91 -27.24 -26.46
CA PRO A 90 -13.20 -26.23 -25.46
C PRO A 90 -11.85 -25.70 -24.99
N ALA A 91 -11.66 -24.39 -25.05
CA ALA A 91 -10.44 -23.75 -24.57
C ALA A 91 -10.06 -24.35 -23.22
N ALA A 92 -8.79 -24.71 -23.03
CA ALA A 92 -8.33 -25.20 -21.74
C ALA A 92 -8.87 -24.27 -20.64
N SER A 93 -9.54 -24.82 -19.63
CA SER A 93 -10.20 -24.01 -18.59
C SER A 93 -9.22 -23.11 -17.80
N ASN A 94 -7.91 -23.24 -18.06
CA ASN A 94 -6.83 -22.44 -17.49
C ASN A 94 -6.18 -21.47 -18.49
N ASP A 95 -6.75 -21.29 -19.68
CA ASP A 95 -6.22 -20.40 -20.71
C ASP A 95 -6.60 -18.93 -20.39
N ASN A 96 -5.92 -18.38 -19.37
CA ASN A 96 -6.10 -17.00 -18.88
C ASN A 96 -5.60 -15.93 -19.86
N VAL A 97 -5.30 -16.30 -21.10
CA VAL A 97 -4.73 -15.42 -22.13
C VAL A 97 -5.73 -14.35 -22.58
N LYS A 98 -7.03 -14.59 -22.41
CA LYS A 98 -8.13 -13.67 -22.78
C LYS A 98 -8.94 -13.13 -21.59
N SER A 99 -8.45 -13.28 -20.36
CA SER A 99 -9.19 -12.80 -19.18
C SER A 99 -8.92 -11.33 -18.93
N GLY A 100 -9.97 -10.51 -18.87
CA GLY A 100 -9.93 -9.09 -18.45
C GLY A 100 -9.23 -8.86 -17.10
N TRP A 101 -8.94 -9.94 -16.35
CA TRP A 101 -8.09 -9.93 -15.17
C TRP A 101 -6.67 -9.39 -15.41
N ARG A 102 -6.10 -9.55 -16.61
CA ARG A 102 -4.79 -8.95 -16.91
C ARG A 102 -4.86 -7.43 -16.94
N TRP A 103 -5.97 -6.88 -17.44
CA TRP A 103 -6.21 -5.43 -17.42
C TRP A 103 -6.46 -4.91 -16.02
N THR A 104 -7.18 -5.66 -15.16
CA THR A 104 -7.33 -5.26 -13.75
C THR A 104 -6.00 -5.31 -13.01
N ALA A 105 -5.18 -6.35 -13.19
CA ALA A 105 -3.86 -6.44 -12.59
C ALA A 105 -2.92 -5.31 -13.06
N MET A 106 -2.89 -5.00 -14.36
CA MET A 106 -2.10 -3.88 -14.90
C MET A 106 -2.62 -2.53 -14.41
N ALA A 107 -3.94 -2.33 -14.35
CA ALA A 107 -4.54 -1.11 -13.84
C ALA A 107 -4.24 -0.90 -12.35
N SER A 108 -4.30 -1.96 -11.53
CA SER A 108 -3.93 -1.90 -10.11
C SER A 108 -2.46 -1.54 -9.94
N LEU A 109 -1.55 -2.16 -10.70
CA LEU A 109 -0.12 -1.81 -10.64
C LEU A 109 0.13 -0.35 -11.05
N ALA A 110 -0.50 0.10 -12.13
CA ALA A 110 -0.41 1.49 -12.57
C ALA A 110 -0.98 2.46 -11.52
N ALA A 111 -2.11 2.14 -10.91
CA ALA A 111 -2.71 2.94 -9.85
C ALA A 111 -1.81 3.00 -8.60
N THR A 112 -1.19 1.88 -8.20
CA THR A 112 -0.25 1.84 -7.08
C THR A 112 1.02 2.66 -7.38
N LEU A 113 1.57 2.56 -8.59
CA LEU A 113 2.73 3.37 -8.99
C LEU A 113 2.38 4.86 -9.04
N LEU A 114 1.22 5.22 -9.60
CA LEU A 114 0.73 6.59 -9.59
C LEU A 114 0.55 7.10 -8.16
N LEU A 115 -0.05 6.30 -7.28
CA LEU A 115 -0.22 6.65 -5.88
C LEU A 115 1.14 6.81 -5.18
N ALA A 116 2.09 5.90 -5.41
CA ALA A 116 3.42 5.98 -4.83
C ALA A 116 4.18 7.24 -5.30
N VAL A 117 4.06 7.58 -6.59
CA VAL A 117 4.66 8.80 -7.17
C VAL A 117 3.99 10.06 -6.62
N THR A 118 2.65 10.12 -6.58
CA THR A 118 1.94 11.30 -6.08
C THR A 118 2.13 11.52 -4.59
N LEU A 119 2.10 10.44 -3.80
CA LEU A 119 2.35 10.51 -2.37
C LEU A 119 3.83 10.83 -2.09
N GLY A 120 4.75 10.23 -2.84
CA GLY A 120 6.18 10.57 -2.79
C GLY A 120 6.41 12.04 -3.09
N TRP A 121 5.83 12.56 -4.17
CA TRP A 121 5.90 13.97 -4.53
C TRP A 121 5.31 14.88 -3.44
N SER A 122 4.13 14.54 -2.91
CA SER A 122 3.47 15.33 -1.88
C SER A 122 4.24 15.37 -0.55
N LEU A 123 4.93 14.28 -0.19
CA LEU A 123 5.68 14.20 1.07
C LEU A 123 7.09 14.79 0.96
N LEU A 124 7.72 14.72 -0.23
CA LEU A 124 9.05 15.29 -0.45
C LEU A 124 9.01 16.78 -0.81
N THR A 125 7.96 17.25 -1.48
CA THR A 125 7.87 18.65 -1.89
C THR A 125 7.40 19.50 -0.72
N ARG A 126 8.34 20.01 0.07
CA ARG A 126 8.04 21.10 1.00
C ARG A 126 8.01 22.41 0.21
N PRO A 127 6.95 23.23 0.32
CA PRO A 127 6.95 24.54 -0.31
C PRO A 127 8.12 25.35 0.23
N ASP A 128 8.87 26.01 -0.64
CA ASP A 128 9.91 26.93 -0.20
C ASP A 128 9.26 28.16 0.45
N PRO A 129 9.83 28.69 1.54
CA PRO A 129 9.35 29.93 2.14
C PRO A 129 9.54 31.08 1.14
N VAL A 130 8.56 31.99 1.11
CA VAL A 130 8.65 33.21 0.29
C VAL A 130 9.70 34.15 0.90
N VAL A 131 9.79 34.19 2.23
CA VAL A 131 10.84 34.92 2.96
C VAL A 131 11.29 34.18 4.21
N ILE A 132 12.53 34.45 4.61
CA ILE A 132 13.13 33.99 5.86
C ILE A 132 13.63 35.20 6.64
N ALA A 133 13.23 35.32 7.91
CA ALA A 133 13.74 36.33 8.84
C ALA A 133 14.57 35.66 9.94
N VAL A 134 15.82 36.11 10.10
CA VAL A 134 16.64 35.74 11.25
C VAL A 134 16.43 36.79 12.33
N LEU A 135 15.91 36.37 13.48
CA LEU A 135 15.58 37.28 14.58
C LEU A 135 16.76 37.35 15.55
N LEU A 136 17.23 38.58 15.76
CA LEU A 136 18.36 38.88 16.61
C LEU A 136 17.88 39.46 17.94
N ASP A 137 18.61 39.18 19.01
CA ASP A 137 18.42 39.87 20.29
C ASP A 137 19.12 41.25 20.30
N ALA A 138 19.07 41.93 21.44
CA ALA A 138 19.71 43.23 21.63
C ALA A 138 21.24 43.21 21.50
N LYS A 139 21.88 42.03 21.62
CA LYS A 139 23.33 41.85 21.45
C LYS A 139 23.70 41.52 20.00
N GLY A 140 22.71 41.29 19.14
CA GLY A 140 22.92 40.89 17.74
C GLY A 140 23.10 39.38 17.57
N GLU A 141 22.77 38.58 18.58
CA GLU A 141 22.86 37.11 18.51
C GLU A 141 21.57 36.55 17.90
N ALA A 142 21.70 35.55 17.03
CA ALA A 142 20.56 34.91 16.37
C ALA A 142 19.84 33.94 17.32
N GLN A 143 18.58 34.24 17.62
CA GLN A 143 17.78 33.50 18.61
C GLN A 143 16.58 32.77 18.02
N ALA A 144 16.11 33.18 16.84
CA ALA A 144 15.01 32.50 16.15
C ALA A 144 15.09 32.70 14.63
N ILE A 145 14.44 31.82 13.90
CA ILE A 145 14.21 31.92 12.46
C ILE A 145 12.71 31.85 12.21
N VAL A 146 12.19 32.75 11.38
CA VAL A 146 10.82 32.73 10.87
C VAL A 146 10.86 32.46 9.38
N GLU A 147 10.13 31.44 8.94
CA GLU A 147 9.90 31.07 7.55
C GLU A 147 8.44 31.37 7.22
N ASP A 148 8.20 32.31 6.31
CA ASP A 148 6.85 32.70 5.90
C ASP A 148 6.59 32.22 4.47
N PHE A 149 5.56 31.42 4.29
CA PHE A 149 5.21 30.76 3.03
C PHE A 149 4.22 31.59 2.18
N GLY A 150 3.83 32.78 2.66
CA GLY A 150 2.89 33.67 1.97
C GLY A 150 1.46 33.16 1.91
N ASN A 151 1.12 32.22 2.80
CA ASN A 151 -0.23 31.76 3.06
C ASN A 151 -0.53 31.97 4.57
N GLU A 152 -1.58 31.34 5.09
CA GLU A 152 -1.91 31.43 6.53
C GLU A 152 -0.90 30.72 7.45
N GLN A 153 0.22 30.19 6.92
CA GLN A 153 1.20 29.41 7.65
C GLN A 153 2.56 30.11 7.68
N ALA A 154 3.11 30.21 8.88
CA ALA A 154 4.50 30.56 9.11
C ALA A 154 5.13 29.50 10.03
N THR A 155 6.39 29.15 9.80
CA THR A 155 7.13 28.28 10.70
C THR A 155 8.13 29.11 11.50
N VAL A 156 8.19 28.87 12.81
CA VAL A 156 9.14 29.53 13.69
C VAL A 156 10.01 28.46 14.33
N LYS A 157 11.32 28.68 14.29
CA LYS A 157 12.32 27.82 14.92
C LYS A 157 13.14 28.63 15.90
N LEU A 158 13.09 28.26 17.17
CA LEU A 158 13.90 28.87 18.22
C LEU A 158 15.30 28.27 18.19
N LEU A 159 16.32 29.15 18.17
CA LEU A 159 17.74 28.79 18.20
C LEU A 159 18.32 28.80 19.61
N ALA A 160 17.64 29.48 20.55
CA ALA A 160 17.95 29.50 21.97
C ALA A 160 16.69 29.27 22.80
N ASP A 161 16.88 28.81 24.04
CA ASP A 161 15.79 28.64 24.99
C ASP A 161 15.40 30.01 25.59
N PHE A 162 14.11 30.35 25.54
CA PHE A 162 13.56 31.57 26.14
C PHE A 162 13.00 31.24 27.53
N THR A 163 13.34 32.05 28.53
CA THR A 163 12.69 31.95 29.84
C THR A 163 11.33 32.65 29.79
N VAL A 164 10.25 31.88 29.82
CA VAL A 164 8.87 32.39 29.84
C VAL A 164 8.33 32.28 31.27
N PRO A 165 8.11 33.41 31.98
CA PRO A 165 7.54 33.37 33.32
C PRO A 165 6.12 32.78 33.34
N GLU A 166 5.69 32.33 34.52
CA GLU A 166 4.32 31.86 34.71
C GLU A 166 3.30 32.98 34.36
N GLY A 167 2.24 32.62 33.64
CA GLY A 167 1.23 33.57 33.17
C GLY A 167 1.68 34.46 31.99
N LYS A 168 2.82 34.14 31.35
CA LYS A 168 3.28 34.77 30.11
C LYS A 168 3.33 33.77 28.97
N THR A 169 3.38 34.28 27.74
CA THR A 169 3.57 33.49 26.54
C THR A 169 4.39 34.26 25.51
N LEU A 170 4.98 33.55 24.56
CA LEU A 170 5.64 34.18 23.42
C LEU A 170 4.65 34.35 22.28
N GLN A 171 4.64 35.52 21.65
CA GLN A 171 3.81 35.80 20.49
C GLN A 171 4.67 36.32 19.35
N VAL A 172 4.40 35.80 18.15
CA VAL A 172 5.13 36.15 16.94
C VAL A 172 4.30 37.11 16.11
N TRP A 173 4.97 38.13 15.60
CA TRP A 173 4.36 39.21 14.86
C TRP A 173 5.09 39.44 13.55
N THR A 174 4.36 39.99 12.59
CA THR A 174 4.90 40.57 11.38
C THR A 174 4.35 41.97 11.19
N LEU A 175 5.10 42.83 10.51
CA LEU A 175 4.67 44.16 10.08
C LEU A 175 4.66 44.22 8.54
N PRO A 176 3.57 43.83 7.87
CA PRO A 176 3.52 43.78 6.41
C PRO A 176 3.70 45.15 5.76
N SER A 177 3.17 46.20 6.39
CA SER A 177 3.37 47.60 6.01
C SER A 177 3.10 48.52 7.20
N GLN A 178 3.55 49.77 7.13
CA GLN A 178 3.26 50.77 8.16
C GLN A 178 1.76 51.07 8.27
N ASP A 179 1.03 51.04 7.14
CA ASP A 179 -0.41 51.34 7.09
C ASP A 179 -1.25 50.22 7.73
N MET A 180 -0.85 48.96 7.53
CA MET A 180 -1.54 47.81 8.13
C MET A 180 -1.19 47.66 9.62
N GLY A 181 0.04 48.02 9.99
CA GLY A 181 0.55 47.83 11.34
C GLY A 181 0.88 46.37 11.65
N PRO A 182 1.28 46.07 12.89
CA PRO A 182 1.72 44.74 13.28
C PRO A 182 0.53 43.78 13.32
N VAL A 183 0.74 42.58 12.80
CA VAL A 183 -0.25 41.49 12.79
C VAL A 183 0.34 40.26 13.46
N SER A 184 -0.44 39.65 14.34
CA SER A 184 -0.05 38.41 15.03
C SER A 184 -0.03 37.25 14.04
N LEU A 185 1.07 36.51 14.03
CA LEU A 185 1.18 35.21 13.35
C LEU A 185 0.75 34.06 14.25
N GLY A 186 0.88 34.21 15.56
CA GLY A 186 0.41 33.22 16.54
C GLY A 186 1.22 33.18 17.83
N LEU A 187 0.80 32.33 18.75
CA LEU A 187 1.46 32.08 20.04
C LEU A 187 2.40 30.88 19.92
N LEU A 188 3.51 30.90 20.67
CA LEU A 188 4.43 29.77 20.79
C LEU A 188 4.23 29.08 22.15
N GLU A 189 3.90 27.79 22.11
CA GLU A 189 3.72 26.94 23.30
C GLU A 189 5.05 26.27 23.69
N ASN A 190 6.04 27.05 24.12
CA ASN A 190 7.36 26.60 24.61
C ASN A 190 8.09 25.54 23.73
N SER A 191 7.71 25.38 22.47
CA SER A 191 8.28 24.40 21.56
C SER A 191 9.47 25.00 20.81
N ARG A 192 10.51 24.19 20.57
CA ARG A 192 11.67 24.61 19.78
C ARG A 192 11.34 24.93 18.32
N SER A 193 10.20 24.44 17.84
CA SER A 193 9.66 24.74 16.53
C SER A 193 8.13 24.72 16.58
N ALA A 194 7.48 25.68 15.93
CA ALA A 194 6.03 25.74 15.82
C ALA A 194 5.62 26.14 14.40
N ALA A 195 4.57 25.49 13.90
CA ALA A 195 3.80 25.97 12.75
C ALA A 195 2.69 26.86 13.28
N LEU A 196 2.72 28.13 12.89
CA LEU A 196 1.78 29.16 13.30
C LEU A 196 0.73 29.34 12.21
N LYS A 197 -0.53 29.44 12.63
CA LYS A 197 -1.65 29.75 11.74
C LYS A 197 -2.12 31.18 11.99
N GLY A 198 -1.71 32.08 11.11
CA GLY A 198 -2.07 33.50 11.14
C GLY A 198 -3.31 33.81 10.31
N PRO A 199 -3.77 35.08 10.31
CA PRO A 199 -4.79 35.53 9.38
C PRO A 199 -4.28 35.52 7.93
N ALA A 200 -5.18 35.60 6.95
CA ALA A 200 -4.81 35.81 5.56
C ALA A 200 -4.12 37.18 5.41
N LEU A 201 -2.85 37.17 5.01
CA LEU A 201 -2.01 38.36 4.84
C LEU A 201 -1.63 38.56 3.37
N PRO A 202 -1.25 39.79 2.96
CA PRO A 202 -0.56 40.01 1.70
C PRO A 202 0.70 39.14 1.60
N LYS A 203 1.14 38.86 0.37
CA LYS A 203 2.39 38.11 0.15
C LYS A 203 3.55 38.82 0.86
N PRO A 204 4.34 38.11 1.68
CA PRO A 204 5.40 38.71 2.46
C PRO A 204 6.50 39.26 1.55
N GLN A 205 7.07 40.38 1.96
CA GLN A 205 8.04 41.13 1.19
C GLN A 205 9.45 41.00 1.77
N GLY A 206 10.46 41.20 0.92
CA GLY A 206 11.81 41.44 1.41
C GLY A 206 11.85 42.68 2.30
N GLU A 207 12.67 42.63 3.35
CA GLU A 207 12.81 43.66 4.38
C GLU A 207 11.54 43.88 5.24
N GLN A 208 10.60 42.94 5.22
CA GLN A 208 9.46 42.91 6.14
C GLN A 208 9.93 42.60 7.57
N LEU A 209 9.43 43.33 8.57
CA LEU A 209 9.85 43.15 9.96
C LEU A 209 9.07 42.01 10.61
N TYR A 210 9.79 41.12 11.30
CA TYR A 210 9.24 40.09 12.16
C TYR A 210 9.81 40.24 13.57
N GLU A 211 9.02 39.92 14.58
CA GLU A 211 9.42 40.03 15.98
C GLU A 211 8.73 39.00 16.87
N ILE A 212 9.36 38.70 18.01
CA ILE A 212 8.77 37.89 19.08
C ILE A 212 8.71 38.74 20.35
N THR A 213 7.53 38.80 20.94
CA THR A 213 7.28 39.53 22.19
C THR A 213 6.87 38.60 23.32
N LEU A 214 7.11 39.04 24.56
CA LEU A 214 6.65 38.36 25.77
C LEU A 214 5.31 38.93 26.25
N GLU A 215 4.23 38.27 25.90
CA GLU A 215 2.86 38.72 26.17
C GLU A 215 2.26 38.07 27.42
N THR A 216 1.10 38.55 27.85
CA THR A 216 0.27 37.85 28.86
C THR A 216 -0.20 36.49 28.37
N ALA A 217 -0.56 35.59 29.28
CA ALA A 217 -1.21 34.33 28.93
C ALA A 217 -2.40 34.59 27.98
N GLY A 218 -2.46 33.84 26.88
CA GLY A 218 -3.43 34.05 25.80
C GLY A 218 -3.00 35.06 24.73
N GLY A 219 -1.85 35.72 24.87
CA GLY A 219 -1.32 36.70 23.93
C GLY A 219 -1.69 38.15 24.27
N SER A 220 -1.46 39.05 23.32
CA SER A 220 -1.81 40.46 23.44
C SER A 220 -3.33 40.66 23.40
N PRO A 221 -3.90 41.43 24.34
CA PRO A 221 -5.32 41.73 24.37
C PRO A 221 -5.75 42.80 23.36
N THR A 222 -4.80 43.52 22.75
CA THR A 222 -5.09 44.68 21.88
C THR A 222 -4.97 44.37 20.40
N GLY A 223 -4.53 43.15 20.04
CA GLY A 223 -4.20 42.81 18.66
C GLY A 223 -2.93 43.50 18.14
N ARG A 224 -2.14 44.12 19.04
CA ARG A 224 -0.83 44.71 18.75
C ARG A 224 0.19 44.27 19.81
N PRO A 225 1.49 44.28 19.56
CA PRO A 225 2.49 43.95 20.58
C PRO A 225 2.30 44.81 21.84
N THR A 226 2.13 44.18 23.00
CA THR A 226 1.99 44.88 24.31
C THR A 226 3.14 44.57 25.26
N GLY A 227 3.82 43.45 25.05
CA GLY A 227 4.97 43.03 25.82
C GLY A 227 6.30 43.58 25.30
N PRO A 228 7.40 43.37 26.04
CA PRO A 228 8.73 43.67 25.54
C PRO A 228 9.05 42.81 24.32
N ILE A 229 9.69 43.43 23.32
CA ILE A 229 10.26 42.73 22.17
C ILE A 229 11.53 42.02 22.64
N LEU A 230 11.56 40.70 22.50
CA LEU A 230 12.72 39.89 22.86
C LEU A 230 13.73 39.86 21.71
N VAL A 231 13.21 39.63 20.49
CA VAL A 231 14.02 39.48 19.28
C VAL A 231 13.27 40.01 18.07
N LYS A 232 14.01 40.51 17.09
CA LYS A 232 13.45 41.05 15.84
C LYS A 232 14.42 40.92 14.67
N GLY A 233 13.89 40.95 13.46
CA GLY A 233 14.70 40.83 12.25
C GLY A 233 13.92 41.17 10.98
N PHE A 234 14.65 41.54 9.95
CA PHE A 234 14.09 41.80 8.63
C PHE A 234 14.19 40.55 7.76
N ALA A 235 13.09 40.24 7.08
CA ALA A 235 12.98 39.12 6.16
C ALA A 235 13.81 39.32 4.90
N LYS A 236 14.30 38.23 4.33
CA LYS A 236 14.87 38.18 2.97
C LYS A 236 14.27 37.04 2.18
N ALA A 237 14.13 37.25 0.87
CA ALA A 237 13.79 36.15 -0.03
C ALA A 237 14.96 35.14 -0.05
N PRO A 238 14.70 33.83 0.10
CA PRO A 238 15.74 32.82 -0.13
C PRO A 238 16.24 32.90 -1.58
N ARG A 239 17.54 32.63 -1.77
CA ARG A 239 18.21 32.64 -3.08
C ARG A 239 18.58 31.24 -3.51
#